data_AF-A0A972ZPF1-F1
#
_entry.id   AF-A0A972ZPF1-F1
#
_cell.length_a   1.000
_cell.length_b   1.000
_cell.length_c   1.000
_cell.angle_alpha   90.00
_cell.angle_beta   90.00
_cell.angle_gamma   90.00
#
_symmetry.space_group_name_H-M   'P 1'
#
loop_
_entity.id
_entity.type
_entity.pdbx_description
1 polymer ?
#
loop_
_entity_poly.entity_id
_entity_poly.type
_entity_poly.pdbx_seq_one_letter_code
_entity_poly.pdbx_strand_id
1 'polypeptide(L)'
;MLKCPVKAITKVNKRPFWTYRCESCMRCVNICPQRAIETAHSYVGILILISSFVISPFLISLLKSWGMLDFFDQSVITKNLWTVIYTIIFLVFVFISYGFLHFFMRFKVVNRIFAYTSLSKYKFWRRYKAPKVRINS
;
A
#
# COMPACT_ATOMS: atom_id res chain seq x y z
N MET A 1 1.61 -18.40 -15.30
CA MET A 1 2.16 -17.14 -14.70
C MET A 1 3.50 -16.75 -15.36
N LEU A 2 3.65 -17.01 -16.67
CA LEU A 2 4.93 -16.95 -17.40
C LEU A 2 5.08 -15.70 -18.30
N LYS A 3 4.15 -14.73 -18.24
CA LYS A 3 4.09 -13.61 -19.21
C LYS A 3 4.49 -12.25 -18.62
N CYS A 4 5.26 -12.22 -17.53
CA CYS A 4 5.86 -10.98 -17.04
C CYS A 4 7.03 -10.61 -17.95
N PRO A 5 7.00 -9.46 -18.66
CA PRO A 5 8.03 -9.10 -19.65
C PRO A 5 9.42 -8.98 -19.02
N VAL A 6 9.47 -8.46 -17.79
CA VAL A 6 10.71 -8.22 -17.03
C VAL A 6 11.06 -9.35 -16.05
N LYS A 7 10.35 -10.49 -16.13
CA LYS A 7 10.57 -11.68 -15.26
C LYS A 7 10.59 -11.34 -13.75
N ALA A 8 9.76 -10.40 -13.32
CA ALA A 8 9.71 -9.91 -11.93
C ALA A 8 8.93 -10.82 -10.96
N ILE A 9 8.33 -11.92 -11.42
CA ILE A 9 7.52 -12.82 -10.58
C ILE A 9 8.31 -14.10 -10.31
N THR A 10 8.63 -14.34 -9.04
CA THR A 10 9.27 -15.57 -8.55
C THR A 10 8.32 -16.34 -7.64
N LYS A 11 8.68 -17.56 -7.22
CA LYS A 11 7.88 -18.40 -6.31
C LYS A 11 8.57 -18.48 -4.96
N VAL A 12 7.90 -18.03 -3.91
CA VAL A 12 8.36 -18.09 -2.51
C VAL A 12 7.27 -18.78 -1.69
N ASN A 13 7.61 -19.83 -0.93
CA ASN A 13 6.65 -20.61 -0.14
C ASN A 13 5.41 -21.09 -0.93
N LYS A 14 5.65 -21.60 -2.15
CA LYS A 14 4.62 -22.03 -3.10
C LYS A 14 3.67 -20.92 -3.59
N ARG A 15 3.92 -19.65 -3.27
CA ARG A 15 3.12 -18.48 -3.68
C ARG A 15 3.93 -17.57 -4.60
N PRO A 16 3.28 -16.82 -5.50
CA PRO A 16 3.96 -15.83 -6.31
C PRO A 16 4.45 -14.66 -5.45
N PHE A 17 5.65 -14.19 -5.75
CA PHE A 17 6.30 -13.04 -5.12
C PHE A 17 6.80 -12.10 -6.21
N TRP A 18 6.52 -10.80 -6.06
CA TRP A 18 6.97 -9.77 -7.00
C TRP A 18 8.27 -9.16 -6.47
N THR A 19 9.32 -9.24 -7.27
CA THR A 19 10.61 -8.62 -6.97
C THR A 19 10.59 -7.13 -7.30
N TYR A 20 11.63 -6.42 -6.90
CA TYR A 20 11.83 -5.00 -7.22
C TYR A 20 11.98 -4.69 -8.71
N ARG A 21 12.02 -5.70 -9.59
CA ARG A 21 12.00 -5.52 -11.06
C ARG A 21 10.60 -5.24 -11.61
N CYS A 22 9.56 -5.22 -10.77
CA CYS A 22 8.20 -4.99 -11.22
C CYS A 22 7.98 -3.51 -11.61
N GLU A 23 7.69 -3.26 -12.88
CA GLU A 23 7.40 -1.92 -13.42
C GLU A 23 5.91 -1.55 -13.35
N SER A 24 5.11 -2.28 -12.57
CA SER A 24 3.67 -2.02 -12.43
C SER A 24 2.87 -2.00 -13.76
N CYS A 25 3.33 -2.69 -14.81
CA CYS A 25 2.64 -2.76 -16.12
C CYS A 25 1.24 -3.41 -16.10
N MET A 26 0.76 -3.89 -14.95
CA MET A 26 -0.56 -4.52 -14.71
C MET A 26 -0.89 -5.78 -15.54
N ARG A 27 0.03 -6.26 -16.39
CA ARG A 27 -0.22 -7.43 -17.26
C ARG A 27 -0.58 -8.69 -16.47
N CYS A 28 0.12 -8.95 -15.36
CA CYS A 28 -0.14 -10.11 -14.51
C CYS A 28 -1.56 -10.08 -13.91
N VAL A 29 -2.01 -8.90 -13.52
CA VAL A 29 -3.35 -8.67 -12.95
C VAL A 29 -4.43 -8.92 -14.00
N ASN A 30 -4.22 -8.45 -15.24
CA ASN A 30 -5.19 -8.58 -16.33
C ASN A 30 -5.34 -9.99 -16.91
N ILE A 31 -4.27 -10.81 -16.88
CA ILE A 31 -4.29 -12.16 -17.44
C ILE A 31 -4.62 -13.26 -16.42
N CYS A 32 -4.73 -12.94 -15.13
CA CYS A 32 -4.96 -13.94 -14.09
C CYS A 32 -6.37 -14.55 -14.23
N PRO A 33 -6.50 -15.86 -14.54
CA PRO A 33 -7.81 -16.48 -14.73
C PRO A 33 -8.62 -16.53 -13.43
N GLN A 34 -7.95 -16.71 -12.30
CA GLN A 34 -8.55 -16.81 -10.97
C GLN A 34 -8.82 -15.44 -10.31
N ARG A 35 -8.43 -14.32 -10.96
CA ARG A 35 -8.50 -12.97 -10.38
C ARG A 35 -7.94 -12.90 -8.95
N ALA A 36 -6.79 -13.53 -8.75
CA ALA A 36 -6.17 -13.66 -7.44
C ALA A 36 -5.25 -12.47 -7.07
N ILE A 37 -5.01 -11.55 -8.00
CA ILE A 37 -4.12 -10.40 -7.82
C ILE A 37 -4.99 -9.16 -7.69
N GLU A 38 -4.99 -8.58 -6.49
CA GLU A 38 -5.87 -7.48 -6.11
C GLU A 38 -5.04 -6.34 -5.52
N THR A 39 -5.53 -5.12 -5.66
CA THR A 39 -4.90 -3.91 -5.11
C THR A 39 -5.41 -3.64 -3.70
N ALA A 40 -4.53 -3.34 -2.76
CA ALA A 40 -4.89 -3.13 -1.36
C ALA A 40 -5.38 -1.69 -1.09
N HIS A 41 -6.40 -1.20 -1.80
CA HIS A 41 -6.92 0.17 -1.63
C HIS A 41 -7.40 0.42 -0.19
N SER A 42 -8.10 -0.55 0.39
CA SER A 42 -8.57 -0.47 1.78
C SER A 42 -7.43 -0.38 2.79
N TYR A 43 -6.28 -0.99 2.52
CA TYR A 43 -5.11 -0.83 3.40
C TYR A 43 -4.66 0.62 3.44
N VAL A 44 -4.50 1.25 2.26
CA VAL A 44 -4.12 2.68 2.17
C VAL A 44 -5.18 3.57 2.82
N GLY A 45 -6.47 3.30 2.59
CA GLY A 45 -7.56 4.03 3.24
C GLY A 45 -7.52 3.94 4.76
N ILE A 46 -7.32 2.74 5.31
CA ILE A 46 -7.18 2.53 6.76
C ILE A 46 -5.96 3.27 7.30
N LEU A 47 -4.82 3.24 6.61
CA LEU A 47 -3.63 3.99 7.04
C LEU A 47 -3.87 5.48 7.11
N ILE A 48 -4.55 6.05 6.10
CA ILE A 48 -4.90 7.48 6.09
C ILE A 48 -5.84 7.79 7.26
N LEU A 49 -6.90 6.99 7.46
CA LEU A 49 -7.84 7.20 8.56
C LEU A 49 -7.17 7.12 9.93
N ILE A 50 -6.35 6.11 10.18
CA ILE A 50 -5.63 5.97 11.45
C ILE A 50 -4.65 7.12 11.63
N SER A 51 -3.91 7.48 10.59
CA SER A 51 -2.97 8.61 10.63
C SER A 51 -3.69 9.90 11.01
N SER A 52 -4.77 10.24 10.31
CA SER A 52 -5.50 11.49 10.51
C SER A 52 -6.30 11.55 11.82
N PHE A 53 -7.01 10.47 12.19
CA PHE A 53 -7.94 10.49 13.33
C PHE A 53 -7.35 9.95 14.63
N VAL A 54 -6.22 9.24 14.58
CA VAL A 54 -5.59 8.67 15.78
C VAL A 54 -4.21 9.25 15.98
N ILE A 55 -3.30 9.09 15.01
CA ILE A 55 -1.89 9.47 15.18
C ILE A 55 -1.75 10.99 15.32
N SER A 56 -2.31 11.76 14.38
CA SER A 56 -2.20 13.23 14.41
C SER A 56 -2.75 13.85 15.71
N PRO A 57 -4.01 13.58 16.15
CA PRO A 57 -4.52 14.17 17.39
C PRO A 57 -3.80 13.65 18.63
N PHE A 58 -3.40 12.37 18.65
CA PHE A 58 -2.60 11.82 19.75
C PHE A 58 -1.26 12.54 19.88
N LEU A 59 -0.56 12.76 18.77
CA LEU A 59 0.72 13.49 18.75
C LEU A 59 0.53 14.92 19.28
N ILE A 60 -0.48 15.64 18.79
CA ILE A 60 -0.78 17.00 19.24
C ILE A 60 -1.09 17.03 20.75
N SER A 61 -1.91 16.08 21.24
CA SER A 61 -2.25 15.99 22.66
C SER A 61 -1.01 15.71 23.53
N LEU A 62 -0.14 14.80 23.09
CA LEU A 62 1.10 14.48 23.78
C LEU A 62 2.03 15.71 23.86
N LEU A 63 2.21 16.40 22.74
CA LEU A 63 3.03 17.61 22.67
C LEU A 63 2.49 18.74 23.55
N LYS A 64 1.17 18.92 23.58
CA LYS A 64 0.51 19.86 24.49
C LYS A 64 0.78 19.51 25.95
N SER A 65 0.69 18.23 26.32
CA SER A 65 0.93 17.78 27.70
C SER A 65 2.36 18.04 28.18
N TRP A 66 3.33 18.06 27.26
CA TRP A 66 4.73 18.33 27.55
C TRP A 66 5.10 19.81 27.41
N GLY A 67 4.13 20.69 27.15
CA GLY A 67 4.36 22.14 26.99
C GLY A 67 5.22 22.50 25.78
N MET A 68 5.40 21.57 24.83
CA MET A 68 6.26 21.77 23.66
C MET A 68 5.53 22.42 22.48
N LEU A 69 4.20 22.61 22.58
CA LEU A 69 3.35 23.04 21.47
C LEU A 69 3.82 24.37 20.85
N ASP A 70 4.25 25.31 21.70
CA ASP A 70 4.63 26.66 21.29
C ASP A 70 5.97 26.71 20.55
N PHE A 71 6.84 25.70 20.72
CA PHE A 71 8.14 25.63 20.03
C PHE A 71 8.02 25.25 18.54
N PHE A 72 6.90 24.65 18.13
CA PHE A 72 6.74 24.12 16.78
C PHE A 72 6.48 25.18 15.71
N ASP A 73 5.94 26.34 16.09
CA ASP A 73 5.50 27.37 15.13
C ASP A 73 6.27 28.70 15.26
N GLN A 74 7.34 28.71 16.05
CA GLN A 74 8.13 29.94 16.28
C GLN A 74 9.02 30.33 15.09
N SER A 75 9.43 29.38 14.26
CA SER A 75 10.37 29.64 13.17
C SER A 75 10.17 28.70 11.99
N VAL A 76 10.62 29.14 10.81
CA VAL A 76 10.65 28.30 9.59
C VAL A 76 11.49 27.03 9.81
N ILE A 77 12.59 27.14 10.58
CA ILE A 77 13.49 26.03 10.87
C ILE A 77 12.80 24.98 11.75
N THR A 78 12.17 25.41 12.86
CA THR A 78 11.46 24.49 13.77
C THR A 78 10.28 23.80 13.09
N LYS A 79 9.53 24.52 12.24
CA LYS A 79 8.45 23.94 11.41
C LYS A 79 8.94 22.87 10.44
N ASN A 80 10.05 23.14 9.74
CA ASN A 80 10.62 22.18 8.79
C ASN A 80 11.16 20.93 9.51
N LEU A 81 11.87 21.11 10.63
CA LEU A 81 12.32 20.00 11.46
C LEU A 81 11.15 19.14 11.93
N TRP A 82 10.05 19.76 12.34
CA TRP A 82 8.87 19.02 12.78
C TRP A 82 8.19 18.24 11.66
N THR A 83 8.16 18.81 10.46
CA THR A 83 7.67 18.13 9.25
C THR A 83 8.51 16.89 8.94
N VAL A 84 9.84 16.97 9.09
CA VAL A 84 10.74 15.83 8.91
C VAL A 84 10.48 14.75 9.96
N ILE A 85 10.36 15.13 11.24
CA ILE A 85 10.09 14.18 12.33
C ILE A 85 8.74 13.49 12.12
N TYR A 86 7.69 14.24 11.80
CA TYR A 86 6.37 13.69 11.48
C TYR A 86 6.43 12.70 10.30
N THR A 87 7.19 13.04 9.26
CA THR A 87 7.39 12.16 8.09
C THR A 87 8.10 10.86 8.49
N ILE A 88 9.13 10.92 9.33
CA ILE A 88 9.83 9.74 9.85
C ILE A 88 8.88 8.86 10.65
N ILE A 89 8.09 9.44 11.56
CA ILE A 89 7.07 8.72 12.34
C ILE A 89 6.07 8.03 11.43
N PHE A 90 5.57 8.72 10.41
CA PHE A 90 4.66 8.16 9.42
C PHE A 90 5.29 7.00 8.65
N LEU A 91 6.55 7.10 8.21
CA LEU A 91 7.25 6.02 7.51
C LEU A 91 7.45 4.78 8.41
N VAL A 92 7.81 4.98 9.68
CA VAL A 92 7.91 3.90 10.67
C VAL A 92 6.55 3.23 10.87
N PHE A 93 5.47 4.01 10.97
CA PHE A 93 4.11 3.50 11.07
C PHE A 93 3.72 2.68 9.82
N VAL A 94 4.02 3.15 8.61
CA VAL A 94 3.78 2.41 7.36
C VAL A 94 4.55 1.09 7.34
N PHE A 95 5.80 1.08 7.80
CA PHE A 95 6.61 -0.14 7.88
C PHE A 95 6.01 -1.17 8.85
N ILE A 96 5.64 -0.74 10.06
CA ILE A 96 5.04 -1.60 11.10
C ILE A 96 3.68 -2.13 10.63
N SER A 97 2.83 -1.26 10.11
CA SER A 97 1.49 -1.62 9.62
C SER A 97 1.53 -2.58 8.43
N TYR A 98 2.57 -2.52 7.58
CA TYR A 98 2.77 -3.48 6.50
C TYR A 98 3.03 -4.89 7.06
N GLY A 99 3.82 -5.00 8.13
CA GLY A 99 4.04 -6.26 8.84
C GLY A 99 2.73 -6.84 9.41
N PHE A 100 1.91 -5.99 10.04
CA PHE A 100 0.59 -6.37 10.53
C PHE A 100 -0.33 -6.82 9.39
N LEU A 101 -0.40 -6.08 8.28
CA LEU A 101 -1.19 -6.47 7.12
C LEU A 101 -0.80 -7.88 6.65
N HIS A 102 0.51 -8.12 6.44
CA HIS A 102 0.98 -9.42 5.97
C HIS A 102 0.65 -10.55 6.96
N PHE A 103 0.73 -10.28 8.27
CA PHE A 103 0.29 -11.21 9.31
C PHE A 103 -1.22 -11.49 9.23
N PHE A 104 -2.05 -10.45 9.19
CA PHE A 104 -3.52 -10.59 9.17
C PHE A 104 -4.05 -11.23 7.89
N MET A 105 -3.37 -11.03 6.75
CA MET A 105 -3.72 -11.66 5.47
C MET A 105 -3.60 -13.19 5.49
N ARG A 106 -2.97 -13.77 6.51
CA ARG A 106 -2.98 -15.23 6.74
C ARG A 106 -4.38 -15.74 7.10
N PHE A 107 -5.25 -14.91 7.69
CA PHE A 107 -6.61 -15.26 8.06
C PHE A 107 -7.56 -15.11 6.86
N LYS A 108 -8.32 -16.17 6.56
CA LYS A 108 -9.20 -16.23 5.38
C LYS A 108 -10.28 -15.13 5.37
N VAL A 109 -10.80 -14.77 6.54
CA VAL A 109 -11.84 -13.73 6.69
C VAL A 109 -11.28 -12.36 6.32
N VAL A 110 -10.13 -12.00 6.88
CA VAL A 110 -9.47 -10.72 6.59
C VAL A 110 -9.12 -10.64 5.11
N ASN A 111 -8.49 -11.68 4.55
CA ASN A 111 -8.18 -11.73 3.12
C ASN A 111 -9.44 -11.55 2.24
N ARG A 112 -10.59 -12.11 2.65
CA ARG A 112 -11.85 -11.94 1.93
C ARG A 112 -12.35 -10.50 1.99
N ILE A 113 -12.30 -9.84 3.16
CA ILE A 113 -12.70 -8.43 3.32
C ILE A 113 -11.83 -7.52 2.44
N PHE A 114 -10.50 -7.70 2.48
CA PHE A 114 -9.58 -6.94 1.64
C PHE A 114 -9.82 -7.19 0.14
N ALA A 115 -10.17 -8.41 -0.26
CA ALA A 115 -10.49 -8.73 -1.65
C ALA A 115 -11.83 -8.14 -2.16
N TYR A 116 -12.79 -7.83 -1.28
CA TYR A 116 -14.03 -7.15 -1.68
C TYR A 116 -13.91 -5.62 -1.62
N THR A 117 -13.05 -5.12 -0.72
CA THR A 117 -12.76 -3.70 -0.58
C THR A 117 -11.62 -3.23 -1.51
N SER A 118 -10.95 -4.15 -2.20
CA SER A 118 -9.92 -3.86 -3.21
C SER A 118 -10.45 -3.09 -4.41
N LEU A 119 -11.78 -3.02 -4.60
CA LEU A 119 -12.46 -2.49 -5.78
C LEU A 119 -12.17 -3.22 -7.11
N SER A 120 -11.00 -3.87 -7.22
CA SER A 120 -10.52 -4.53 -8.44
C SER A 120 -11.22 -5.85 -8.77
N LYS A 121 -12.09 -6.34 -7.88
CA LYS A 121 -12.94 -7.51 -8.09
C LYS A 121 -14.22 -7.19 -8.89
N TYR A 122 -14.71 -5.94 -8.83
CA TYR A 122 -15.99 -5.57 -9.42
C TYR A 122 -15.91 -5.36 -10.94
N LYS A 123 -17.06 -5.48 -11.63
CA LYS A 123 -17.16 -5.45 -13.11
C LYS A 123 -16.68 -4.14 -13.73
N PHE A 124 -16.76 -3.02 -13.00
CA PHE A 124 -16.26 -1.73 -13.48
C PHE A 124 -14.73 -1.73 -13.64
N TRP A 125 -14.03 -2.54 -12.85
CA TRP A 125 -12.58 -2.71 -12.94
C TRP A 125 -12.23 -3.66 -14.10
N ARG A 126 -12.32 -3.12 -15.32
CA ARG A 126 -12.07 -3.84 -16.57
C ARG A 126 -10.64 -4.41 -16.58
N ARG A 127 -10.48 -5.69 -16.91
CA ARG A 127 -9.18 -6.34 -17.12
C ARG A 127 -8.80 -6.27 -18.60
N TYR A 128 -8.04 -5.24 -18.97
CA TYR A 128 -7.64 -5.01 -20.36
C TYR A 128 -6.69 -6.11 -20.87
N LYS A 129 -7.06 -6.73 -21.99
CA LYS A 129 -6.20 -7.69 -22.69
C LYS A 129 -5.74 -7.02 -23.98
N ALA A 130 -4.44 -6.73 -24.06
CA ALA A 130 -3.86 -6.16 -25.26
C ALA A 130 -4.16 -7.07 -26.48
N PRO A 131 -4.56 -6.50 -27.63
CA PRO A 131 -4.74 -7.27 -28.85
C PRO A 131 -3.42 -7.92 -29.25
N LYS A 132 -3.49 -9.08 -29.93
CA LYS A 132 -2.30 -9.76 -30.44
C LYS A 132 -1.69 -8.87 -31.53
N VAL A 133 -0.55 -8.24 -31.26
CA VAL A 133 0.24 -7.55 -32.28
C VAL A 133 0.85 -8.63 -33.18
N ARG A 134 0.40 -8.71 -34.44
CA ARG A 134 1.11 -9.47 -35.47
C ARG A 134 2.25 -8.59 -35.94
N ILE A 135 3.49 -9.01 -35.66
CA ILE A 135 4.66 -8.39 -36.27
C ILE A 135 4.76 -9.02 -37.65
N ASN A 136 4.44 -8.25 -38.70
CA ASN A 136 4.75 -8.67 -40.06
C ASN A 136 6.27 -8.60 -40.19
N SER A 137 6.91 -9.77 -40.16
CA SER A 137 8.32 -9.95 -40.52
C SER A 137 8.49 -9.88 -42.02
#